data_AF-A0A3B0Y463-F1
#
_entry.id   AF-A0A3B0Y463-F1
#
_cell.length_a   1.000
_cell.length_b   1.000
_cell.length_c   1.000
_cell.angle_alpha   90.00
_cell.angle_beta   90.00
_cell.angle_gamma   90.00
#
_symmetry.space_group_name_H-M   'P 1'
#
loop_
_entity.id
_entity.type
_entity.pdbx_description
1 polymer ?
#
loop_
_entity_poly.entity_id
_entity_poly.type
_entity_poly.pdbx_seq_one_letter_code
_entity_poly.pdbx_strand_id
1 'polypeptide(L)' 'MGTMRTESRSEAVALRLVMAQCNPTVGNITANAELVIQMAARARDECRADLIVFPELTLTG' A
#
# COMPACT_ATOMS: atom_id res chain seq x y z
N MET A 1 -34.46 23.98 21.65
CA MET A 1 -33.21 23.42 22.22
C MET A 1 -33.04 22.03 21.63
N GLY A 2 -32.43 21.95 20.45
CA GLY A 2 -32.34 20.72 19.66
C GLY A 2 -31.18 19.85 20.12
N THR A 3 -31.42 18.56 20.29
CA THR A 3 -30.38 17.60 20.69
C THR A 3 -29.47 17.34 19.49
N MET A 4 -28.19 17.65 19.65
CA MET A 4 -27.16 17.36 18.67
C MET A 4 -26.88 15.85 18.76
N ARG A 5 -27.41 15.08 17.81
CA ARG A 5 -26.98 13.68 17.61
C ARG A 5 -25.53 13.74 17.14
N THR A 6 -24.60 13.37 18.01
CA THR A 6 -23.23 13.04 17.63
C THR A 6 -23.32 11.84 16.69
N GLU A 7 -23.03 12.06 15.41
CA GLU A 7 -22.92 11.01 14.40
C GLU A 7 -22.00 9.90 14.92
N SER A 8 -22.56 8.70 15.06
CA SER A 8 -21.81 7.49 15.35
C SER A 8 -20.80 7.30 14.23
N ARG A 9 -19.50 7.37 14.54
CA ARG A 9 -18.45 6.93 13.61
C ARG A 9 -18.85 5.52 13.17
N SER A 10 -19.01 5.31 11.86
CA SER A 10 -19.31 4.01 11.26
C SER A 10 -18.36 2.97 11.86
N GLU A 11 -18.80 1.73 12.05
CA GLU A 11 -17.93 0.62 12.49
C GLU A 11 -16.56 0.75 11.80
N ALA A 12 -15.51 0.87 12.61
CA ALA A 12 -14.20 1.25 12.10
C ALA A 12 -13.68 0.16 11.15
N VAL A 13 -13.80 0.41 9.84
CA VAL A 13 -13.17 -0.41 8.81
C VAL A 13 -11.66 -0.26 8.99
N ALA A 14 -11.00 -1.35 9.39
CA ALA A 14 -9.55 -1.38 9.56
C ALA A 14 -8.87 -1.53 8.20
N LEU A 15 -8.07 -0.54 7.80
CA LEU A 15 -7.26 -0.58 6.59
C LEU A 15 -5.95 -1.36 6.83
N ARG A 16 -5.68 -2.39 6.04
CA ARG A 16 -4.44 -3.18 6.08
C ARG A 16 -3.43 -2.65 5.08
N LEU A 17 -2.45 -1.91 5.59
CA LEU A 17 -1.37 -1.33 4.81
C LEU A 17 -0.09 -2.16 4.92
N VAL A 18 0.58 -2.38 3.78
CA VAL A 18 1.93 -2.98 3.71
C VAL A 18 2.93 -1.96 3.21
N MET A 19 4.10 -1.91 3.83
CA MET A 19 5.24 -1.14 3.34
C MET A 19 6.21 -2.08 2.64
N ALA A 20 6.42 -1.85 1.34
CA ALA A 20 7.39 -2.61 0.57
C ALA A 20 8.80 -2.19 0.97
N GLN A 21 9.60 -3.14 1.45
CA GLN A 21 11.04 -2.95 1.59
C GLN A 21 11.73 -3.70 0.45
N CYS A 22 12.41 -2.95 -0.42
CA CYS A 22 13.02 -3.49 -1.63
C CYS A 22 14.32 -2.76 -1.98
N ASN A 23 15.12 -3.36 -2.86
CA ASN A 23 16.37 -2.80 -3.36
C ASN A 23 16.27 -2.60 -4.88
N PRO A 24 15.70 -1.47 -5.35
CA PRO A 24 15.60 -1.18 -6.78
C PRO A 24 16.99 -0.95 -7.39
N THR A 25 17.12 -1.23 -8.69
CA THR A 25 18.36 -1.02 -9.45
C THR A 25 18.30 0.32 -10.19
N VAL A 26 19.25 1.22 -9.93
CA VAL A 26 19.32 2.53 -10.58
C VAL A 26 19.34 2.39 -12.10
N GLY A 27 18.44 3.10 -12.77
CA GLY A 27 18.25 3.15 -14.21
C GLY A 27 17.51 1.97 -14.83
N ASN A 28 17.24 0.88 -14.10
CA ASN A 28 16.62 -0.32 -14.65
C ASN A 28 15.10 -0.35 -14.44
N ILE A 29 14.38 0.44 -15.24
CA ILE A 29 12.94 0.64 -15.13
C ILE A 29 12.16 -0.68 -15.27
N THR A 30 12.53 -1.53 -16.23
CA THR A 30 11.81 -2.79 -16.47
C THR A 30 11.95 -3.74 -15.29
N ALA A 31 13.16 -3.96 -14.78
CA ALA A 31 13.38 -4.85 -13.64
C ALA A 31 12.70 -4.32 -12.36
N ASN A 32 12.72 -3.00 -12.15
CA ASN A 32 12.06 -2.39 -11.01
C ASN A 32 10.52 -2.45 -11.12
N ALA A 33 9.96 -2.34 -12.32
CA ALA A 33 8.53 -2.54 -12.54
C ALA A 33 8.11 -3.98 -12.25
N GLU A 34 8.89 -4.97 -12.70
CA GLU A 34 8.67 -6.38 -12.38
C GLU A 34 8.73 -6.65 -10.87
N LEU A 35 9.71 -6.06 -10.17
CA LEU A 35 9.84 -6.10 -8.71
C LEU A 35 8.58 -5.54 -8.02
N VAL A 36 8.08 -4.39 -8.46
CA VAL A 36 6.85 -3.77 -7.93
C VAL A 36 5.65 -4.70 -8.13
N ILE A 37 5.49 -5.28 -9.33
CA ILE A 37 4.39 -6.19 -9.65
C ILE A 37 4.42 -7.42 -8.74
N GLN A 38 5.59 -8.04 -8.56
CA GLN A 38 5.76 -9.22 -7.70
C GLN A 38 5.44 -8.91 -6.24
N MET A 39 5.94 -7.79 -5.71
CA MET A 39 5.70 -7.37 -4.33
C MET A 39 4.23 -7.00 -4.08
N ALA A 40 3.56 -6.36 -5.05
CA ALA A 40 2.14 -6.06 -4.97
C ALA A 40 1.28 -7.33 -4.96
N ALA A 41 1.59 -8.30 -5.83
CA ALA A 41 0.93 -9.61 -5.82
C ALA A 41 1.11 -10.31 -4.46
N ARG A 42 2.34 -10.32 -3.93
CA ARG A 42 2.64 -10.88 -2.61
C ARG A 42 1.86 -10.21 -1.49
N ALA A 43 1.80 -8.88 -1.46
CA ALA A 43 1.06 -8.13 -0.44
C ALA A 43 -0.45 -8.42 -0.50
N ARG A 44 -1.02 -8.56 -1.70
CA ARG A 44 -2.42 -8.97 -1.89
C ARG A 44 -2.65 -10.42 -1.44
N ASP A 45 -1.81 -11.35 -1.84
CA ASP A 45 -2.10 -12.78 -1.71
C ASP A 45 -1.70 -13.32 -0.32
N GLU A 46 -0.54 -12.91 0.21
CA GLU A 46 -0.04 -13.38 1.51
C GLU A 46 -0.49 -12.48 2.66
N CYS A 47 -0.41 -11.16 2.48
CA CYS A 47 -0.68 -10.20 3.53
C CYS A 47 -2.12 -9.66 3.48
N ARG A 48 -2.96 -10.07 2.51
CA ARG A 48 -4.29 -9.52 2.16
C ARG A 48 -4.37 -8.00 2.36
N ALA A 49 -3.36 -7.30 1.86
CA ALA A 49 -3.25 -5.86 1.99
C ALA A 49 -4.36 -5.17 1.18
N ASP A 50 -4.93 -4.11 1.73
CA ASP A 50 -5.81 -3.19 1.00
C ASP A 50 -4.98 -2.16 0.24
N LEU A 51 -3.78 -1.84 0.76
CA LEU A 51 -2.84 -0.89 0.17
C LEU A 51 -1.40 -1.36 0.41
N ILE A 52 -0.57 -1.27 -0.62
CA ILE A 52 0.89 -1.38 -0.51
C ILE A 52 1.51 -0.06 -0.96
N VAL A 53 2.51 0.41 -0.21
CA VAL A 53 3.31 1.59 -0.55
C VAL A 53 4.76 1.19 -0.82
N PHE A 54 5.41 1.92 -1.72
CA PHE A 54 6.80 1.69 -2.12
C PHE A 54 7.64 2.93 -1.81
N PRO A 55 8.98 2.79 -1.66
CA PRO A 55 9.89 3.92 -1.55
C PRO A 55 9.79 4.88 -2.74
N GLU A 56 10.22 6.12 -2.53
CA GLU A 56 10.36 7.09 -3.62
C GLU A 56 11.29 6.55 -4.72
N LEU A 57 11.04 6.97 -5.97
CA LEU A 57 11.85 6.61 -7.15
C LEU A 57 11.97 5.09 -7.42
N THR A 58 11.15 4.24 -6.82
CA THR A 58 11.25 2.76 -6.97
C THR A 58 11.44 2.30 -8.42
N LEU A 59 10.77 2.92 -9.41
CA LEU A 59 10.91 2.54 -10.81
C LEU A 59 12.26 2.97 -11.43
N THR A 60 12.75 4.16 -11.11
CA THR A 60 14.04 4.63 -11.66
C THR A 60 15.24 4.17 -10.84
N GLY A 61 15.00 3.69 -9.61
CA GLY A 61 16.03 3.53 -8.58
C GLY A 61 16.51 4.88 -8.05
#